data_AF-K1SLZ1-F1
#
_entry.id   AF-K1SLZ1-F1
#
_cell.length_a   1.000
_cell.length_b   1.000
_cell.length_c   1.000
_cell.angle_alpha   90.00
_cell.angle_beta   90.00
_cell.angle_gamma   90.00
#
_symmetry.space_group_name_H-M   'P 1'
#
loop_
_entity.id
_entity.type
_entity.pdbx_description
1 polymer ?
#
loop_
_entity_poly.entity_id
_entity_poly.type
_entity_poly.pdbx_seq_one_letter_code
_entity_poly.pdbx_strand_id
1 'polypeptide(L)'
;MRCDTLISVKVFSEADLMKHYDEKQMQENILYLEALSEQYPNIQSAAAEMINLHAILDLPKGTEHFLSDIHGEHEAFRHILNNASGSIREKIDDLFSNTLTSEQRAELATLIYYPKEKLSVYKSEITDIEEWYRLTLIRLLAICRHISSKYTRSKVRKTTAKALCLYH
;
A
#
# COMPACT_ATOMS: atom_id res chain seq x y z
N MET A 1 -1.35 7.38 -30.92
CA MET A 1 -0.46 8.56 -30.81
C MET A 1 0.52 8.29 -29.69
N ARG A 2 1.80 8.59 -29.94
CA ARG A 2 2.98 7.99 -29.32
C ARG A 2 3.12 8.28 -27.82
N CYS A 3 3.53 7.26 -27.07
CA CYS A 3 4.16 7.39 -25.76
C CYS A 3 5.58 7.93 -25.95
N ASP A 4 5.75 9.24 -25.81
CA ASP A 4 7.07 9.88 -25.78
C ASP A 4 7.37 10.34 -24.35
N THR A 5 7.71 9.39 -23.47
CA THR A 5 8.54 9.68 -22.30
C THR A 5 9.92 9.12 -22.58
N LEU A 6 10.65 9.86 -23.42
CA LEU A 6 12.08 9.65 -23.63
C LEU A 6 12.79 9.89 -22.28
N ILE A 7 13.12 8.81 -21.58
CA ILE A 7 14.22 8.84 -20.62
C ILE A 7 15.47 9.10 -21.47
N SER A 8 15.84 10.38 -21.61
CA SER A 8 17.14 10.75 -22.15
C SER A 8 18.20 10.25 -21.17
N VAL A 9 18.63 9.01 -21.35
CA VAL A 9 19.91 8.53 -20.83
C VAL A 9 20.95 9.34 -21.58
N LYS A 10 21.38 10.44 -20.98
CA LYS A 10 22.47 11.25 -21.49
C LYS A 10 23.69 10.32 -21.48
N VAL A 11 24.11 9.84 -22.65
CA VAL A 11 25.36 9.12 -22.80
C VAL A 11 26.46 10.15 -22.55
N PHE A 12 26.94 10.20 -21.32
CA PHE A 12 28.11 11.00 -20.95
C PHE A 12 29.34 10.37 -21.64
N SER A 13 30.18 11.21 -22.24
CA SER A 13 31.46 10.75 -22.79
C SER A 13 32.39 10.34 -21.64
N GLU A 14 33.28 9.36 -21.84
CA GLU A 14 34.24 8.92 -20.81
C GLU A 14 35.09 10.08 -20.25
N ALA A 15 35.29 11.13 -21.05
CA ALA A 15 36.05 12.33 -20.65
C ALA A 15 35.31 13.27 -19.69
N ASP A 16 33.98 13.17 -19.58
CA ASP A 16 33.16 14.02 -18.70
C ASP A 16 32.97 13.42 -17.29
N LEU A 17 33.13 12.10 -17.16
CA LEU A 17 32.93 11.35 -15.90
C LEU A 17 34.09 11.47 -14.91
N MET A 18 35.24 11.97 -15.36
CA MET A 18 36.49 11.83 -14.60
C MET A 18 37.03 13.13 -13.98
N LYS A 19 36.26 14.23 -14.01
CA LYS A 19 36.82 15.54 -13.61
C LYS A 19 36.59 15.99 -12.16
N HIS A 20 35.74 15.37 -11.34
CA HIS A 20 35.37 15.93 -10.03
C HIS A 20 35.26 14.91 -8.87
N TYR A 21 36.17 13.92 -8.77
CA TYR A 21 36.24 13.06 -7.58
C TYR A 21 37.60 13.21 -6.89
N ASP A 22 37.59 13.55 -5.60
CA ASP A 22 38.78 13.51 -4.75
C ASP A 22 39.22 12.05 -4.51
N GLU A 23 40.51 11.83 -4.27
CA GLU A 23 41.14 10.49 -4.21
C GLU A 23 40.50 9.60 -3.12
N LYS A 24 40.11 10.24 -2.02
CA LYS A 24 39.36 9.61 -0.92
C LYS A 24 37.95 9.18 -1.34
N GLN A 25 37.23 10.00 -2.10
CA GLN A 25 35.88 9.67 -2.59
C GLN A 25 35.92 8.53 -3.61
N MET A 26 36.99 8.45 -4.40
CA MET A 26 37.20 7.35 -5.34
C MET A 26 37.35 6.01 -4.61
N GLN A 27 38.18 5.98 -3.55
CA GLN A 27 38.35 4.76 -2.74
C GLN A 27 37.08 4.36 -1.99
N GLU A 28 36.35 5.32 -1.41
CA GLU A 28 35.06 5.06 -0.77
C GLU A 28 34.03 4.49 -1.75
N ASN A 29 33.98 5.02 -2.98
CA ASN A 29 33.09 4.52 -4.03
C ASN A 29 33.46 3.10 -4.47
N ILE A 30 34.75 2.78 -4.61
CA ILE A 30 35.20 1.43 -4.99
C ILE A 30 34.79 0.42 -3.92
N LEU A 31 35.08 0.71 -2.65
CA LEU A 31 34.69 -0.17 -1.54
C LEU A 31 33.17 -0.37 -1.49
N TYR A 32 32.40 0.68 -1.74
CA TYR A 32 30.95 0.63 -1.80
C TYR A 32 30.44 -0.22 -2.97
N LEU A 33 31.04 -0.08 -4.15
CA LEU A 33 30.70 -0.86 -5.34
C LEU A 33 31.06 -2.34 -5.18
N GLU A 34 32.17 -2.66 -4.53
CA GLU A 34 32.56 -4.03 -4.18
C GLU A 34 31.52 -4.67 -3.26
N ALA A 35 31.12 -3.98 -2.17
CA ALA A 35 30.09 -4.45 -1.26
C ALA A 35 28.71 -4.63 -1.95
N LEU A 36 28.37 -3.76 -2.91
CA LEU A 36 27.16 -3.92 -3.72
C LEU A 36 27.26 -5.10 -4.68
N SER A 37 28.44 -5.39 -5.23
CA SER A 37 28.65 -6.51 -6.15
C SER A 37 28.42 -7.87 -5.48
N GLU A 38 28.66 -7.98 -4.16
CA GLU A 38 28.33 -9.19 -3.38
C GLU A 38 26.81 -9.43 -3.30
N GLN A 39 26.02 -8.36 -3.21
CA GLN A 39 24.56 -8.43 -3.10
C GLN A 39 23.88 -8.53 -4.47
N TYR A 40 24.47 -7.94 -5.50
CA TYR A 40 23.94 -7.86 -6.87
C TYR A 40 25.00 -8.32 -7.89
N PRO A 41 25.27 -9.63 -7.99
CA PRO A 41 26.42 -10.16 -8.73
C PRO A 41 26.33 -10.02 -10.25
N ASN A 42 25.16 -9.66 -10.79
CA ASN A 42 24.97 -9.42 -12.22
C ASN A 42 24.08 -8.22 -12.51
N ILE A 43 24.20 -7.68 -13.73
CA ILE A 43 23.47 -6.50 -14.20
C ILE A 43 21.96 -6.70 -14.03
N GLN A 44 21.46 -7.90 -14.29
CA GLN A 44 20.03 -8.21 -14.17
C GLN A 44 19.54 -8.09 -12.71
N SER A 45 20.33 -8.56 -11.74
CA SER A 45 20.02 -8.48 -10.31
C SER A 45 20.03 -7.05 -9.79
N ALA A 46 21.03 -6.25 -10.20
CA ALA A 46 21.12 -4.84 -9.85
C ALA A 46 19.96 -4.05 -10.49
N ALA A 47 19.69 -4.28 -11.78
CA ALA A 47 18.58 -3.63 -12.48
C ALA A 47 17.22 -4.01 -11.87
N ALA A 48 17.03 -5.28 -11.50
CA ALA A 48 15.81 -5.73 -10.83
C ALA A 48 15.62 -5.05 -9.48
N GLU A 49 16.69 -4.89 -8.69
CA GLU A 49 16.60 -4.18 -7.41
C GLU A 49 16.38 -2.68 -7.59
N MET A 50 17.04 -2.04 -8.57
CA MET A 50 16.76 -0.64 -8.91
C MET A 50 15.29 -0.43 -9.27
N ILE A 51 14.70 -1.31 -10.10
CA ILE A 51 13.27 -1.28 -10.44
C ILE A 51 12.40 -1.50 -9.20
N ASN A 52 12.76 -2.46 -8.34
CA ASN A 52 12.03 -2.74 -7.10
C ASN A 52 12.05 -1.54 -6.13
N LEU A 53 13.20 -0.91 -5.94
CA LEU A 53 13.37 0.26 -5.08
C LEU A 53 12.65 1.49 -5.64
N HIS A 54 12.75 1.72 -6.96
CA HIS A 54 12.00 2.80 -7.62
C HIS A 54 10.50 2.60 -7.45
N ALA A 55 10.01 1.37 -7.69
CA ALA A 55 8.61 1.03 -7.47
C ALA A 55 8.17 1.16 -6.01
N ILE A 56 9.06 0.98 -5.03
CA ILE A 56 8.77 1.20 -3.60
C ILE A 56 8.70 2.69 -3.27
N LEU A 57 9.61 3.50 -3.84
CA LEU A 57 9.63 4.95 -3.65
C LEU A 57 8.41 5.64 -4.28
N ASP A 58 7.92 5.09 -5.38
CA ASP A 58 6.71 5.55 -6.08
C ASP A 58 5.41 5.10 -5.40
N LEU A 59 5.48 4.28 -4.35
CA LEU A 59 4.29 3.93 -3.60
C LEU A 59 3.71 5.16 -2.90
N PRO A 60 2.38 5.32 -2.88
CA PRO A 60 1.75 6.37 -2.12
C PRO A 60 2.16 6.25 -0.65
N LYS A 61 2.68 7.35 -0.08
CA LYS A 61 2.99 7.42 1.35
C LYS A 61 1.73 7.07 2.15
N GLY A 62 1.91 6.32 3.24
CA GLY A 62 0.82 5.99 4.14
C GLY A 62 0.25 7.25 4.79
N THR A 63 -0.95 7.14 5.36
CA THR A 63 -1.55 8.23 6.13
C THR A 63 -0.73 8.45 7.40
N GLU A 64 -0.10 9.63 7.53
CA GLU A 64 0.61 10.03 8.75
C GLU A 64 -0.38 10.76 9.67
N HIS A 65 -0.65 10.20 10.85
CA HIS A 65 -1.51 10.84 11.86
C HIS A 65 -0.62 11.58 12.88
N PHE A 66 -0.83 12.90 13.00
CA PHE A 66 -0.25 13.72 14.08
C PHE A 66 -1.36 14.04 15.08
N LEU A 67 -1.27 13.48 16.28
CA LEU A 67 -2.28 13.63 17.34
C LEU A 67 -1.57 14.05 18.64
N SER A 68 -1.95 15.19 19.20
CA SER A 68 -1.33 15.80 20.39
C SER A 68 -1.99 15.38 21.71
N ASP A 69 -3.24 14.93 21.70
CA ASP A 69 -4.06 14.81 22.91
C ASP A 69 -4.73 13.42 23.00
N ILE A 70 -3.98 12.44 23.50
CA ILE A 70 -4.40 11.01 23.56
C ILE A 70 -5.05 10.64 24.92
N HIS A 71 -5.13 11.57 25.88
CA HIS A 71 -5.62 11.27 27.24
C HIS A 71 -7.13 11.48 27.37
N GLY A 72 -7.90 10.39 27.39
CA GLY A 72 -9.34 10.37 27.68
C GLY A 72 -10.24 10.00 26.50
N GLU A 73 -9.80 10.21 25.26
CA GLU A 73 -10.61 10.06 24.04
C GLU A 73 -10.31 8.75 23.27
N HIS A 74 -10.33 7.62 23.97
CA HIS A 74 -10.00 6.31 23.38
C HIS A 74 -10.97 5.87 22.26
N GLU A 75 -12.23 6.27 22.32
CA GLU A 75 -13.23 5.92 21.31
C GLU A 75 -13.06 6.72 20.02
N ALA A 76 -12.82 8.02 20.12
CA ALA A 76 -12.52 8.88 18.96
C ALA A 76 -11.24 8.40 18.26
N PHE A 77 -10.21 8.02 19.01
CA PHE A 77 -8.99 7.44 18.46
C PHE A 77 -9.25 6.13 17.70
N ARG A 78 -9.98 5.19 18.32
CA ARG A 78 -10.36 3.93 17.66
C ARG A 78 -11.17 4.20 16.39
N HIS A 79 -12.07 5.18 16.40
CA HIS A 79 -12.85 5.56 15.23
C HIS A 79 -11.98 6.08 14.09
N ILE A 80 -11.02 6.97 14.36
CA ILE A 80 -10.08 7.51 13.36
C ILE A 80 -9.23 6.39 12.75
N LEU A 81 -8.75 5.46 13.57
CA LEU A 81 -8.01 4.29 13.07
C LEU A 81 -8.89 3.39 12.23
N ASN A 82 -10.09 3.04 12.73
CA ASN A 82 -11.00 2.12 12.07
C ASN A 82 -11.51 2.67 10.74
N ASN A 83 -11.70 4.00 10.63
CA ASN A 83 -12.11 4.64 9.39
C ASN A 83 -10.92 4.99 8.46
N ALA A 84 -9.69 4.73 8.90
CA ALA A 84 -8.43 5.07 8.21
C ALA A 84 -8.38 6.54 7.76
N SER A 85 -8.74 7.46 8.65
CA SER A 85 -8.98 8.89 8.35
C SER A 85 -9.92 9.13 7.17
N GLY A 86 -10.97 8.31 7.04
CA GLY A 86 -11.97 8.42 5.99
C GLY A 86 -11.58 7.80 4.65
N SER A 87 -10.34 7.31 4.50
CA SER A 87 -9.86 6.72 3.24
C SER A 87 -10.68 5.49 2.82
N ILE A 88 -11.16 4.70 3.79
CA ILE A 88 -12.01 3.53 3.51
C ILE A 88 -13.32 3.97 2.86
N ARG A 89 -13.99 5.01 3.39
CA ARG A 89 -15.25 5.51 2.83
C ARG A 89 -15.08 6.00 1.41
N GLU A 90 -14.03 6.77 1.16
CA GLU A 90 -13.69 7.26 -0.18
C GLU A 90 -13.53 6.09 -1.17
N LYS A 91 -12.81 5.02 -0.78
CA LYS A 91 -12.60 3.85 -1.65
C LYS A 91 -13.88 3.04 -1.88
N ILE A 92 -14.79 3.00 -0.92
CA ILE A 92 -16.11 2.38 -1.09
C ILE A 92 -16.96 3.19 -2.05
N ASP A 93 -16.98 4.52 -1.91
CA ASP A 93 -17.71 5.43 -2.77
C ASP A 93 -17.17 5.36 -4.22
N ASP A 94 -15.85 5.36 -4.40
CA ASP A 94 -15.19 5.20 -5.71
C ASP A 94 -15.65 3.92 -6.43
N LEU A 95 -15.76 2.81 -5.68
CA LEU A 95 -16.00 1.49 -6.25
C LEU A 95 -17.48 1.17 -6.46
N PHE A 96 -18.36 1.68 -5.60
CA PHE A 96 -19.77 1.29 -5.57
C PHE A 96 -20.77 2.43 -5.77
N SER A 97 -20.32 3.67 -6.06
CA SER A 97 -21.20 4.84 -6.31
C SER A 97 -22.33 4.58 -7.30
N ASN A 98 -22.07 3.78 -8.34
CA ASN A 98 -23.03 3.46 -9.41
C ASN A 98 -23.87 2.20 -9.15
N THR A 99 -23.54 1.40 -8.13
CA THR A 99 -24.13 0.07 -7.90
C THR A 99 -24.85 -0.05 -6.57
N LEU A 100 -24.47 0.75 -5.57
CA LEU A 100 -25.05 0.73 -4.23
C LEU A 100 -25.58 2.12 -3.87
N THR A 101 -26.64 2.17 -3.07
CA THR A 101 -27.14 3.43 -2.52
C THR A 101 -26.17 4.02 -1.49
N SER A 102 -26.31 5.31 -1.19
CA SER A 102 -25.50 5.97 -0.15
C SER A 102 -25.62 5.26 1.21
N GLU A 103 -26.83 4.80 1.54
CA GLU A 103 -27.11 4.06 2.78
C GLU A 103 -26.37 2.71 2.80
N GLN A 104 -26.45 1.92 1.73
CA GLN A 104 -25.75 0.64 1.62
C GLN A 104 -24.21 0.80 1.69
N ARG A 105 -23.67 1.89 1.14
CA ARG A 105 -22.24 2.21 1.23
C ARG A 105 -21.83 2.62 2.64
N ALA A 106 -22.65 3.42 3.33
CA ALA A 106 -22.44 3.78 4.73
C ALA A 106 -22.52 2.55 5.65
N GLU A 107 -23.45 1.65 5.36
CA GLU A 107 -23.59 0.38 6.06
C GLU A 107 -22.34 -0.51 5.89
N LEU A 108 -21.87 -0.67 4.65
CA LEU A 108 -20.65 -1.41 4.34
C LEU A 108 -19.41 -0.80 5.00
N ALA A 109 -19.29 0.53 5.01
CA ALA A 109 -18.22 1.22 5.71
C ALA A 109 -18.28 0.95 7.22
N THR A 110 -19.47 1.02 7.81
CA THR A 110 -19.67 0.78 9.24
C THR A 110 -19.33 -0.67 9.62
N LEU A 111 -19.67 -1.64 8.76
CA LEU A 111 -19.29 -3.04 8.96
C LEU A 111 -17.76 -3.22 8.93
N ILE A 112 -17.04 -2.50 8.08
CA ILE A 112 -15.57 -2.55 8.03
C ILE A 112 -14.97 -1.92 9.28
N TYR A 113 -15.55 -0.83 9.79
CA TYR A 113 -15.06 -0.13 10.98
C TYR A 113 -15.29 -0.92 12.27
N TYR A 114 -16.42 -1.63 12.34
CA TYR A 114 -16.94 -2.24 13.57
C TYR A 114 -17.50 -3.64 13.29
N PRO A 115 -16.66 -4.58 12.81
CA PRO A 115 -17.13 -5.86 12.30
C PRO A 115 -17.77 -6.71 13.39
N LYS A 116 -17.21 -6.71 14.61
CA LYS A 116 -17.75 -7.50 15.72
C LYS A 116 -19.10 -6.97 16.18
N GLU A 117 -19.22 -5.66 16.40
CA GLU A 117 -20.48 -5.07 16.87
C GLU A 117 -21.58 -5.20 15.81
N LYS A 118 -21.25 -4.98 14.53
CA LYS A 118 -22.23 -5.07 13.45
C LYS A 118 -22.65 -6.50 13.13
N LEU A 119 -21.75 -7.47 13.19
CA LEU A 119 -22.09 -8.88 12.98
C LEU A 119 -23.11 -9.40 14.00
N SER A 120 -23.06 -8.95 15.26
CA SER A 120 -24.08 -9.34 16.25
C SER A 120 -25.47 -8.83 15.90
N VAL A 121 -25.59 -7.61 15.37
CA VAL A 121 -26.88 -7.01 14.98
C VAL A 121 -27.45 -7.71 13.75
N TYR A 122 -26.61 -7.95 12.74
CA TYR A 122 -27.06 -8.61 11.50
C TYR A 122 -27.49 -10.06 11.70
N LYS A 123 -26.88 -10.76 12.66
CA LYS A 123 -27.31 -12.11 13.03
C LYS A 123 -28.74 -12.18 13.56
N SER A 124 -29.23 -11.11 14.17
CA SER A 124 -30.60 -11.04 14.72
C SER A 124 -31.63 -10.46 13.75
N GLU A 125 -31.20 -9.63 12.79
CA GLU A 125 -32.13 -8.87 11.92
C GLU A 125 -32.28 -9.47 10.52
N ILE A 126 -31.29 -10.22 10.03
CA ILE A 126 -31.28 -10.72 8.65
C ILE A 126 -31.90 -12.12 8.57
N THR A 127 -32.94 -12.24 7.74
CA THR A 127 -33.67 -13.49 7.53
C THR A 127 -32.84 -14.55 6.79
N ASP A 128 -32.05 -14.14 5.80
CA ASP A 128 -31.14 -15.02 5.04
C ASP A 128 -29.68 -14.55 5.23
N ILE A 129 -29.08 -15.06 6.30
CA ILE A 129 -27.73 -14.65 6.68
C ILE A 129 -26.66 -15.24 5.75
N GLU A 130 -26.91 -16.40 5.12
CA GLU A 130 -25.95 -17.04 4.23
C GLU A 130 -25.77 -16.24 2.95
N GLU A 131 -26.88 -15.80 2.34
CA GLU A 131 -26.82 -14.97 1.14
C GLU A 131 -26.20 -13.60 1.46
N TRP A 132 -26.53 -13.02 2.63
CA TRP A 132 -25.89 -11.79 3.08
C TRP A 132 -24.38 -11.95 3.25
N TYR A 133 -23.91 -13.05 3.84
CA TYR A 133 -22.48 -13.34 3.97
C TYR A 133 -21.81 -13.44 2.61
N ARG A 134 -22.42 -14.17 1.67
CA ARG A 134 -21.90 -14.34 0.31
C ARG A 134 -21.72 -12.99 -0.38
N LEU A 135 -22.77 -12.18 -0.38
CA LEU A 135 -22.77 -10.86 -1.03
C LEU A 135 -21.75 -9.92 -0.37
N THR A 136 -21.69 -9.92 0.96
CA THR A 136 -20.78 -9.09 1.73
C THR A 136 -19.32 -9.48 1.50
N LEU A 137 -19.00 -10.77 1.45
CA LEU A 137 -17.66 -11.26 1.15
C LEU A 137 -17.20 -10.85 -0.25
N ILE A 138 -18.09 -10.92 -1.25
CA ILE A 138 -17.78 -10.48 -2.62
C ILE A 138 -17.45 -8.98 -2.64
N ARG A 139 -18.25 -8.17 -1.92
CA ARG A 139 -18.01 -6.72 -1.82
C ARG A 139 -16.70 -6.40 -1.12
N LEU A 140 -16.40 -7.07 -0.01
CA LEU A 140 -15.14 -6.92 0.72
C LEU A 140 -13.94 -7.32 -0.15
N LEU A 141 -14.04 -8.42 -0.90
CA LEU A 141 -12.98 -8.85 -1.81
C LEU A 141 -12.71 -7.81 -2.90
N ALA A 142 -13.76 -7.20 -3.45
CA ALA A 142 -13.64 -6.14 -4.45
C ALA A 142 -12.90 -4.91 -3.88
N ILE A 143 -13.25 -4.48 -2.67
CA ILE A 143 -12.57 -3.40 -1.95
C ILE A 143 -11.09 -3.75 -1.71
N CYS A 144 -10.81 -4.94 -1.18
CA CYS A 144 -9.45 -5.40 -0.93
C CYS A 144 -8.61 -5.39 -2.21
N ARG A 145 -9.16 -5.87 -3.34
CA ARG A 145 -8.46 -5.83 -4.64
C ARG A 145 -8.18 -4.41 -5.10
N HIS A 146 -9.15 -3.50 -4.93
CA HIS A 146 -9.01 -2.10 -5.33
C HIS A 146 -7.94 -1.38 -4.50
N ILE A 147 -7.97 -1.51 -3.17
CA ILE A 147 -6.98 -0.90 -2.28
C ILE A 147 -5.59 -1.53 -2.51
N SER A 148 -5.54 -2.85 -2.69
CA SER A 148 -4.26 -3.56 -2.93
C SER A 148 -3.65 -3.23 -4.29
N SER A 149 -4.43 -2.75 -5.27
CA SER A 149 -3.91 -2.39 -6.60
C SER A 149 -2.91 -1.23 -6.56
N LYS A 150 -2.99 -0.37 -5.53
CA LYS A 150 -2.03 0.71 -5.29
C LYS A 150 -0.68 0.24 -4.75
N TYR A 151 -0.57 -1.02 -4.35
CA TYR A 151 0.64 -1.59 -3.79
C TYR A 151 1.13 -2.76 -4.66
N THR A 152 2.45 -2.89 -4.81
CA THR A 152 3.03 -4.01 -5.55
C THR A 152 2.70 -5.35 -4.88
N ARG A 153 2.54 -6.41 -5.68
CA ARG A 153 2.27 -7.77 -5.15
C ARG A 153 3.30 -8.22 -4.12
N SER A 154 4.57 -7.83 -4.30
CA SER A 154 5.66 -8.13 -3.38
C SER A 154 5.46 -7.47 -2.01
N LYS A 155 4.96 -6.23 -1.96
CA LYS A 155 4.63 -5.53 -0.70
C LYS A 155 3.41 -6.14 -0.03
N VAL A 156 2.31 -6.33 -0.77
CA VAL A 156 1.08 -6.94 -0.24
C VAL A 156 1.39 -8.30 0.38
N ARG A 157 2.09 -9.18 -0.35
CA ARG A 157 2.45 -10.52 0.13
C ARG A 157 3.35 -10.49 1.37
N LYS A 158 4.34 -9.59 1.44
CA LYS A 158 5.21 -9.46 2.62
C LYS A 158 4.43 -9.00 3.85
N THR A 159 3.42 -8.14 3.70
CA THR A 159 2.60 -7.64 4.82
C THR A 159 1.55 -8.67 5.25
N THR A 160 0.82 -9.30 4.33
CA THR A 160 -0.19 -10.30 4.68
C THR A 160 0.43 -11.60 5.21
N ALA A 161 1.59 -12.02 4.70
CA ALA A 161 2.29 -13.20 5.25
C ALA A 161 2.72 -13.00 6.71
N LYS A 162 3.17 -11.78 7.08
CA LYS A 162 3.50 -11.46 8.47
C LYS A 162 2.26 -11.47 9.38
N ALA A 163 1.12 -10.96 8.90
CA ALA A 163 -0.12 -10.95 9.67
C ALA A 163 -0.70 -12.36 9.90
N LEU A 164 -0.65 -13.24 8.88
CA LEU A 164 -1.12 -14.62 9.02
C LEU A 164 -0.24 -15.47 9.96
N CYS A 165 1.05 -15.20 10.05
CA CYS A 165 1.93 -15.90 10.99
C CYS A 165 1.74 -15.48 12.46
N LEU A 166 1.07 -14.36 12.74
CA LEU A 166 0.81 -13.91 14.12
C LEU A 166 -0.47 -14.51 14.74
N TYR A 167 -1.20 -15.34 13.98
CA TYR A 167 -2.43 -16.03 14.42
C TYR A 167 -2.25 -17.54 14.61
N HIS A 168 -1.01 -18.03 14.64
CA HIS A 168 -0.66 -19.39 15.04
C HIS A 168 0.26 -19.36 16.26
#